data_AF-A0A3N5RGW1-F1
#
_entry.id   AF-A0A3N5RGW1-F1
#
_cell.length_a   1.000
_cell.length_b   1.000
_cell.length_c   1.000
_cell.angle_alpha   90.00
_cell.angle_beta   90.00
_cell.angle_gamma   90.00
#
_symmetry.space_group_name_H-M   'P 1'
#
loop_
_entity.id
_entity.type
_entity.pdbx_description
1 polymer ?
#
loop_
_entity_poly.entity_id
_entity_poly.type
_entity_poly.pdbx_seq_one_letter_code
_entity_poly.pdbx_strand_id
1 'polypeptide(L)'
;MNDWARNTALANARATLSSTHELVRVIRSAGTEVGELSIAPRQAKELSRFLDAHRQAVQALLERAESVAGADELSMQGLVARQADLERAHSFVQSAFIDPRRSKEERQSLEAADWMCVEGFLRFVEPENGPIGPLVAVDPMRSPAVWDPGTSLPLPSLFRKQPEKLDREANPEESDRVLDYFPVVCLPSNLARSPEFYPLLSHEVGHAVDSTLGWSGEILRKLSASKLRDFWQSWMREMLADFVGLAVSGEAFALALHGYVRYMGVTREITAASSYPGIELRLAMLRDAIAKYDRGDCPVARLLDDRLNKAGEFSKEGKKLRTAYLKDVLPVLEQTLKFTPEAWQNEQTQTEELAGKLGRGAADTKADLPTRPLPFPLYSSAVALAKLESEQLDSLDVFRRLHTHAADLHRPDWVQSPSVWEFSVKTIPTLRPTLLASDGETKVPPKELLVY
;
A
#
# COMPACT_ATOMS: atom_id res chain seq x y z
N MET A 1 28.05 24.05 24.04
CA MET A 1 26.61 24.28 24.41
C MET A 1 26.47 24.78 25.85
N ASN A 2 25.53 25.70 26.16
CA ASN A 2 25.32 26.19 27.54
C ASN A 2 24.47 25.23 28.40
N ASP A 3 24.56 25.36 29.73
CA ASP A 3 23.87 24.45 30.68
C ASP A 3 22.35 24.44 30.50
N TRP A 4 21.76 25.58 30.13
CA TRP A 4 20.33 25.68 29.85
C TRP A 4 19.93 24.78 28.67
N ALA A 5 20.59 24.91 27.52
CA ALA A 5 20.29 24.12 26.33
C ALA A 5 20.51 22.62 26.56
N ARG A 6 21.54 22.26 27.34
CA ARG A 6 21.77 20.87 27.77
C ARG A 6 20.59 20.34 28.59
N ASN A 7 20.18 21.07 29.63
CA ASN A 7 19.10 20.65 30.52
C ASN A 7 17.76 20.54 29.77
N THR A 8 17.49 21.46 28.83
CA THR A 8 16.31 21.39 27.96
C THR A 8 16.34 20.15 27.07
N ALA A 9 17.46 19.83 26.42
CA ALA A 9 17.57 18.65 25.58
C ALA A 9 17.35 17.34 26.37
N LEU A 10 17.93 17.24 27.57
CA LEU A 10 17.71 16.08 28.45
C LEU A 10 16.25 15.97 28.90
N ALA A 11 15.62 17.09 29.28
CA ALA A 11 14.21 17.11 29.68
C ALA A 11 13.27 16.69 28.53
N ASN A 12 13.51 17.20 27.32
CA ASN A 12 12.75 16.84 26.13
C ASN A 12 12.90 15.35 25.81
N ALA A 13 14.14 14.82 25.80
CA ALA A 13 14.38 13.39 25.58
C ALA A 13 13.60 12.51 26.56
N ARG A 14 13.60 12.84 27.86
CA ARG A 14 12.82 12.12 28.88
C ARG A 14 11.32 12.19 28.62
N ALA A 15 10.80 13.36 28.25
CA ALA A 15 9.39 13.54 27.92
C ALA A 15 8.97 12.69 26.71
N THR A 16 9.76 12.71 25.63
CA THR A 16 9.52 11.89 24.42
C THR A 16 9.59 10.38 24.72
N LEU A 17 10.56 9.96 25.53
CA LEU A 17 10.67 8.56 25.97
C LEU A 17 9.42 8.12 26.76
N SER A 18 8.94 8.97 27.66
CA SER A 18 7.75 8.70 28.48
C SER A 18 6.48 8.62 27.64
N SER A 19 6.23 9.58 26.74
CA SER A 19 5.05 9.56 25.87
C SER A 19 5.07 8.34 24.93
N THR A 20 6.25 8.00 24.38
CA THR A 20 6.37 6.83 23.51
C THR A 20 6.23 5.51 24.26
N HIS A 21 6.66 5.44 25.52
CA HIS A 21 6.42 4.27 26.37
C HIS A 21 4.92 4.02 26.56
N GLU A 22 4.16 5.08 26.83
CA GLU A 22 2.71 5.00 26.98
C GLU A 22 2.01 4.56 25.67
N LEU A 23 2.43 5.10 24.53
CA LEU A 23 1.94 4.66 23.22
C LEU A 23 2.23 3.16 22.97
N VAL A 24 3.45 2.70 23.26
CA VAL A 24 3.80 1.27 23.13
C VAL A 24 2.96 0.41 24.06
N ARG A 25 2.66 0.87 25.29
CA ARG A 25 1.78 0.15 26.22
C ARG A 25 0.37 -0.01 25.62
N VAL A 26 -0.20 1.08 25.09
CA VAL A 26 -1.51 1.07 24.39
C VAL A 26 -1.51 0.08 23.22
N ILE A 27 -0.47 0.11 22.38
CA ILE A 27 -0.35 -0.80 21.23
C ILE A 27 -0.27 -2.25 21.69
N ARG A 28 0.54 -2.57 22.72
CA ARG A 28 0.69 -3.95 23.21
C ARG A 28 -0.56 -4.50 23.90
N SER A 29 -1.39 -3.63 24.49
CA SER A 29 -2.70 -4.03 25.00
C SER A 29 -3.74 -4.26 23.89
N ALA A 30 -3.46 -3.81 22.66
CA ALA A 30 -4.35 -4.03 21.54
C ALA A 30 -4.40 -5.52 21.19
N GLY A 31 -5.58 -6.12 21.30
CA GLY A 31 -5.81 -7.54 21.01
C GLY A 31 -5.86 -8.46 22.23
N THR A 32 -5.54 -7.99 23.45
CA THR A 32 -5.66 -8.78 24.69
C THR A 32 -6.87 -8.38 25.54
N GLU A 33 -7.31 -7.13 25.45
CA GLU A 33 -8.51 -6.64 26.13
C GLU A 33 -9.51 -6.09 25.10
N VAL A 34 -10.79 -6.33 25.38
CA VAL A 34 -11.92 -5.94 24.52
C VAL A 34 -11.91 -4.42 24.34
N GLY A 35 -11.68 -3.94 23.10
CA GLY A 35 -12.53 -2.88 22.57
C GLY A 35 -11.90 -1.59 22.02
N GLU A 36 -10.62 -1.26 22.21
CA GLU A 36 -10.17 0.12 21.85
C GLU A 36 -9.51 0.30 20.48
N LEU A 37 -8.78 -0.71 19.96
CA LEU A 37 -8.05 -0.62 18.69
C LEU A 37 -8.38 -1.83 17.81
N SER A 38 -8.74 -1.65 16.52
CA SER A 38 -8.72 -2.79 15.59
C SER A 38 -7.39 -2.84 14.90
N ILE A 39 -6.55 -3.69 15.43
CA ILE A 39 -5.24 -4.00 14.91
C ILE A 39 -5.00 -5.47 15.26
N ALA A 40 -4.56 -6.26 14.28
CA ALA A 40 -4.21 -7.64 14.53
C ALA A 40 -3.00 -7.71 15.48
N PRO A 41 -2.93 -8.70 16.39
CA PRO A 41 -1.85 -8.81 17.39
C PRO A 41 -0.44 -8.74 16.78
N ARG A 42 -0.24 -9.35 15.61
CA ARG A 42 1.01 -9.24 14.85
C ARG A 42 1.37 -7.78 14.55
N GLN A 43 0.43 -7.00 14.03
CA GLN A 43 0.68 -5.63 13.62
C GLN A 43 0.99 -4.74 14.83
N ALA A 44 0.28 -4.95 15.94
CA ALA A 44 0.59 -4.33 17.22
C ALA A 44 2.03 -4.65 17.68
N LYS A 45 2.46 -5.90 17.53
CA LYS A 45 3.84 -6.33 17.81
C LYS A 45 4.85 -5.60 16.92
N GLU A 46 4.61 -5.51 15.61
CA GLU A 46 5.51 -4.83 14.67
C GLU A 46 5.62 -3.32 14.94
N LEU A 47 4.50 -2.63 15.16
CA LEU A 47 4.51 -1.21 15.53
C LEU A 47 5.19 -0.95 16.88
N SER A 48 4.99 -1.85 17.85
CA SER A 48 5.67 -1.76 19.15
C SER A 48 7.18 -1.92 19.00
N ARG A 49 7.62 -2.94 18.24
CA ARG A 49 9.04 -3.18 17.96
C ARG A 49 9.69 -1.98 17.26
N PHE A 50 9.01 -1.37 16.29
CA PHE A 50 9.47 -0.16 15.61
C PHE A 50 9.71 0.99 16.60
N LEU A 51 8.73 1.30 17.45
CA LEU A 51 8.87 2.36 18.46
C LEU A 51 9.91 2.03 19.53
N ASP A 52 9.99 0.77 19.98
CA ASP A 52 10.98 0.32 20.96
C ASP A 52 12.41 0.48 20.43
N ALA A 53 12.66 0.21 19.15
CA ALA A 53 13.98 0.40 18.55
C ALA A 53 14.44 1.87 18.58
N HIS A 54 13.55 2.80 18.22
CA HIS A 54 13.82 4.24 18.35
C HIS A 54 14.00 4.66 19.82
N ARG A 55 13.16 4.13 20.73
CA ARG A 55 13.20 4.44 22.16
C ARG A 55 14.52 4.00 22.78
N GLN A 56 15.00 2.78 22.48
CA GLN A 56 16.28 2.26 22.95
C GLN A 56 17.47 3.09 22.46
N ALA A 57 17.43 3.57 21.21
CA ALA A 57 18.48 4.43 20.67
C ALA A 57 18.59 5.77 21.41
N VAL A 58 17.45 6.40 21.73
CA VAL A 58 17.42 7.64 22.53
C VAL A 58 17.85 7.36 23.97
N GLN A 59 17.35 6.28 24.59
CA GLN A 59 17.68 5.89 25.96
C GLN A 59 19.19 5.69 26.13
N ALA A 60 19.84 4.97 25.22
CA ALA A 60 21.28 4.73 25.27
C ALA A 60 22.11 6.01 25.18
N LEU A 61 21.67 7.00 24.37
CA LEU A 61 22.34 8.30 24.28
C LEU A 61 22.07 9.18 25.50
N LEU A 62 20.86 9.11 26.06
CA LEU A 62 20.48 9.82 27.28
C LEU A 62 21.34 9.36 28.46
N GLU A 63 21.45 8.06 28.67
CA GLU A 63 22.28 7.47 29.74
C GLU A 63 23.76 7.88 29.63
N ARG A 64 24.29 7.94 28.40
CA ARG A 64 25.65 8.44 28.15
C ARG A 64 25.78 9.94 28.47
N ALA A 65 24.79 10.74 28.08
CA ALA A 65 24.79 12.18 28.31
C ALA A 65 24.64 12.56 29.80
N GLU A 66 24.01 11.69 30.59
CA GLU A 66 23.82 11.84 32.04
C GLU A 66 25.04 11.35 32.84
N SER A 67 25.70 10.27 32.41
CA SER A 67 26.83 9.66 33.12
C SER A 67 28.15 10.42 32.98
N VAL A 68 28.34 11.19 31.89
CA VAL A 68 29.56 11.98 31.67
C VAL A 68 29.35 13.41 32.17
N ALA A 69 30.13 13.81 33.17
CA ALA A 69 30.22 15.20 33.62
C ALA A 69 30.84 16.05 32.49
N GLY A 70 29.97 16.58 31.64
CA GLY A 70 30.36 17.34 30.44
C GLY A 70 30.27 16.51 29.16
N ALA A 71 29.12 15.87 28.90
CA ALA A 71 28.81 15.26 27.61
C ALA A 71 29.25 16.20 26.48
N ASP A 72 30.09 15.69 25.57
CA ASP A 72 30.60 16.51 24.47
C ASP A 72 29.45 17.00 23.58
N GLU A 73 29.70 18.09 22.85
CA GLU A 73 28.69 18.73 22.02
C GLU A 73 28.13 17.78 20.96
N LEU A 74 28.95 16.84 20.47
CA LEU A 74 28.58 15.82 19.49
C LEU A 74 27.57 14.81 20.06
N SER A 75 27.77 14.35 21.29
CA SER A 75 26.85 13.43 21.97
C SER A 75 25.49 14.07 22.19
N MET A 76 25.48 15.36 22.54
CA MET A 76 24.25 16.11 22.73
C MET A 76 23.53 16.40 21.41
N GLN A 77 24.26 16.72 20.35
CA GLN A 77 23.69 16.83 18.99
C GLN A 77 23.09 15.49 18.53
N GLY A 78 23.79 14.38 18.78
CA GLY A 78 23.29 13.03 18.51
C GLY A 78 22.01 12.72 19.27
N LEU A 79 21.94 13.08 20.56
CA LEU A 79 20.73 12.92 21.39
C LEU A 79 19.54 13.71 20.81
N VAL A 80 19.75 15.00 20.48
CA VAL A 80 18.70 15.84 19.89
C VAL A 80 18.22 15.29 18.54
N ALA A 81 19.14 14.85 17.69
CA ALA A 81 18.80 14.24 16.40
C ALA A 81 17.96 12.96 16.58
N ARG A 82 18.35 12.08 17.51
CA ARG A 82 17.62 10.83 17.80
C ARG A 82 16.29 11.06 18.52
N GLN A 83 16.21 12.06 19.40
CA GLN A 83 14.94 12.50 19.99
C GLN A 83 13.98 12.95 18.89
N ALA A 84 14.44 13.77 17.94
CA ALA A 84 13.61 14.21 16.82
C ALA A 84 13.18 13.04 15.91
N ASP A 85 14.04 12.03 15.70
CA ASP A 85 13.66 10.78 15.01
C ASP A 85 12.53 10.05 15.76
N LEU A 86 12.65 9.91 17.09
CA LEU A 86 11.66 9.25 17.93
C LEU A 86 10.32 10.02 17.95
N GLU A 87 10.33 11.35 18.02
CA GLU A 87 9.12 12.17 17.94
C GLU A 87 8.40 11.99 16.60
N ARG A 88 9.14 11.93 15.49
CA ARG A 88 8.57 11.66 14.17
C ARG A 88 7.95 10.26 14.10
N ALA A 89 8.66 9.24 14.58
CA ALA A 89 8.17 7.87 14.63
C ALA A 89 6.90 7.77 15.49
N HIS A 90 6.90 8.38 16.67
CA HIS A 90 5.76 8.47 17.57
C HIS A 90 4.55 9.15 16.91
N SER A 91 4.75 10.35 16.36
CA SER A 91 3.68 11.11 15.70
C SER A 91 3.09 10.32 14.53
N PHE A 92 3.92 9.66 13.73
CA PHE A 92 3.48 8.85 12.61
C PHE A 92 2.65 7.66 13.07
N VAL A 93 3.13 6.87 14.04
CA VAL A 93 2.36 5.72 14.54
C VAL A 93 1.03 6.17 15.11
N GLN A 94 1.03 7.25 15.90
CA GLN A 94 -0.17 7.82 16.47
C GLN A 94 -1.18 8.22 15.37
N SER A 95 -0.76 9.06 14.41
CA SER A 95 -1.68 9.64 13.43
C SER A 95 -2.08 8.67 12.31
N ALA A 96 -1.17 7.79 11.88
CA ALA A 96 -1.38 6.95 10.71
C ALA A 96 -1.97 5.57 11.04
N PHE A 97 -1.78 5.09 12.27
CA PHE A 97 -2.31 3.79 12.68
C PHE A 97 -3.31 3.91 13.81
N ILE A 98 -2.97 4.60 14.89
CA ILE A 98 -3.74 4.54 16.15
C ILE A 98 -4.99 5.39 16.09
N ASP A 99 -4.89 6.67 15.74
CA ASP A 99 -6.04 7.57 15.69
C ASP A 99 -7.14 7.09 14.72
N PRO A 100 -6.81 6.63 13.49
CA PRO A 100 -7.81 6.09 12.57
C PRO A 100 -8.47 4.81 13.10
N ARG A 101 -7.72 3.95 13.81
CA ARG A 101 -8.23 2.68 14.35
C ARG A 101 -9.00 2.81 15.67
N ARG A 102 -8.94 3.99 16.30
CA ARG A 102 -9.81 4.39 17.42
C ARG A 102 -11.15 4.92 16.95
N SER A 103 -11.27 5.34 15.68
CA SER A 103 -12.53 5.84 15.15
C SER A 103 -13.54 4.69 15.07
N LYS A 104 -14.75 4.90 15.60
CA LYS A 104 -15.79 3.85 15.56
C LYS A 104 -16.18 3.48 14.13
N GLU A 105 -16.03 4.41 13.19
CA GLU A 105 -16.44 4.26 11.80
C GLU A 105 -15.37 3.55 10.95
N GLU A 106 -14.08 3.85 11.09
CA GLU A 106 -13.08 3.32 10.13
C GLU A 106 -12.39 2.05 10.64
N ARG A 107 -12.48 1.77 11.96
CA ARG A 107 -11.78 0.68 12.62
C ARG A 107 -11.86 -0.67 11.89
N GLN A 108 -13.07 -1.15 11.58
CA GLN A 108 -13.26 -2.45 10.93
C GLN A 108 -12.80 -2.44 9.47
N SER A 109 -13.00 -1.32 8.76
CA SER A 109 -12.59 -1.20 7.36
C SER A 109 -11.07 -1.20 7.22
N LEU A 110 -10.35 -0.58 8.15
CA LEU A 110 -8.88 -0.59 8.16
C LEU A 110 -8.31 -1.98 8.48
N GLU A 111 -8.93 -2.73 9.38
CA GLU A 111 -8.56 -4.14 9.64
C GLU A 111 -8.78 -5.01 8.39
N ALA A 112 -9.90 -4.81 7.70
CA ALA A 112 -10.18 -5.48 6.44
C ALA A 112 -9.18 -5.10 5.33
N ALA A 113 -8.77 -3.83 5.26
CA ALA A 113 -7.73 -3.37 4.34
C ALA A 113 -6.39 -4.06 4.61
N ASP A 114 -6.05 -4.28 5.89
CA ASP A 114 -4.87 -5.05 6.28
C ASP A 114 -4.95 -6.50 5.79
N TRP A 115 -6.11 -7.15 5.94
CA TRP A 115 -6.29 -8.54 5.48
C TRP A 115 -6.14 -8.66 3.98
N MET A 116 -6.71 -7.71 3.25
CA MET A 116 -6.57 -7.63 1.81
C MET A 116 -5.10 -7.50 1.38
N CYS A 117 -4.35 -6.60 2.02
CA CYS A 117 -2.94 -6.37 1.69
C CYS A 117 -2.07 -7.60 1.97
N VAL A 118 -2.27 -8.22 3.14
CA VAL A 118 -1.49 -9.39 3.55
C VAL A 118 -1.82 -10.61 2.69
N GLU A 119 -3.09 -10.96 2.52
CA GLU A 119 -3.46 -12.12 1.70
C GLU A 119 -3.09 -11.94 0.22
N GLY A 120 -3.27 -10.73 -0.32
CA GLY A 120 -2.83 -10.42 -1.68
C GLY A 120 -1.32 -10.60 -1.86
N PHE A 121 -0.53 -10.23 -0.84
CA PHE A 121 0.92 -10.42 -0.84
C PHE A 121 1.31 -11.90 -0.73
N LEU A 122 0.68 -12.63 0.20
CA LEU A 122 0.92 -14.07 0.42
C LEU A 122 0.54 -14.96 -0.76
N ARG A 123 -0.26 -14.46 -1.70
CA ARG A 123 -0.52 -15.13 -2.98
C ARG A 123 0.76 -15.33 -3.81
N PHE A 124 1.77 -14.48 -3.63
CA PHE A 124 3.01 -14.50 -4.41
C PHE A 124 4.26 -14.75 -3.58
N VAL A 125 4.25 -14.34 -2.32
CA VAL A 125 5.41 -14.46 -1.42
C VAL A 125 5.06 -15.43 -0.30
N GLU A 126 5.73 -16.58 -0.30
CA GLU A 126 5.57 -17.54 0.78
C GLU A 126 6.16 -16.99 2.09
N PRO A 127 5.55 -17.23 3.26
CA PRO A 127 6.04 -16.73 4.55
C PRO A 127 7.48 -17.14 4.88
N GLU A 128 7.94 -18.28 4.38
CA GLU A 128 9.31 -18.78 4.56
C GLU A 128 10.34 -17.95 3.78
N ASN A 129 9.89 -17.21 2.76
CA ASN A 129 10.72 -16.49 1.81
C ASN A 129 10.70 -14.96 1.99
N GLY A 130 10.06 -14.41 3.03
CA GLY A 130 9.98 -12.95 3.19
C GLY A 130 9.05 -12.42 4.28
N PRO A 131 8.66 -11.13 4.23
CA PRO A 131 7.63 -10.60 5.11
C PRO A 131 6.33 -11.37 4.93
N ILE A 132 5.52 -11.48 5.97
CA ILE A 132 4.18 -12.05 5.83
C ILE A 132 3.26 -11.10 5.03
N GLY A 133 3.62 -9.82 4.88
CA GLY A 133 2.92 -8.87 3.99
C GLY A 133 2.77 -7.46 4.57
N PRO A 134 2.23 -6.52 3.79
CA PRO A 134 2.19 -5.11 4.16
C PRO A 134 1.18 -4.75 5.26
N LEU A 135 1.46 -3.70 6.02
CA LEU A 135 0.47 -3.03 6.89
C LEU A 135 -0.20 -1.87 6.15
N VAL A 136 -1.47 -1.61 6.44
CA VAL A 136 -2.16 -0.43 5.95
C VAL A 136 -2.03 0.72 6.94
N ALA A 137 -1.42 1.81 6.49
CA ALA A 137 -1.36 3.08 7.20
C ALA A 137 -2.36 4.07 6.58
N VAL A 138 -3.07 4.86 7.37
CA VAL A 138 -3.85 5.98 6.81
C VAL A 138 -2.94 7.18 6.67
N ASP A 139 -2.85 7.72 5.45
CA ASP A 139 -2.18 9.00 5.21
C ASP A 139 -3.21 9.98 4.65
N PRO A 140 -3.71 10.94 5.47
CA PRO A 140 -4.73 11.89 5.01
C PRO A 140 -4.21 12.86 3.95
N MET A 141 -2.89 12.92 3.74
CA MET A 141 -2.24 13.85 2.82
C MET A 141 -1.74 13.20 1.53
N ARG A 142 -1.86 11.87 1.34
CA ARG A 142 -1.26 11.14 0.20
C ARG A 142 -2.19 10.09 -0.42
N SER A 143 -1.96 9.78 -1.70
CA SER A 143 -2.56 8.67 -2.46
C SER A 143 -2.03 7.29 -1.97
N PRO A 144 -2.59 6.16 -2.43
CA PRO A 144 -2.04 4.85 -2.09
C PRO A 144 -0.56 4.70 -2.50
N ALA A 145 0.23 3.93 -1.73
CA ALA A 145 1.69 3.91 -1.86
C ALA A 145 2.40 2.71 -1.18
N VAL A 146 3.30 1.99 -1.89
CA VAL A 146 4.35 1.07 -1.34
C VAL A 146 5.79 1.50 -1.56
N TRP A 147 6.64 1.18 -0.59
CA TRP A 147 7.97 1.74 -0.40
C TRP A 147 9.06 1.00 -1.19
N ASP A 148 9.83 1.72 -2.02
CA ASP A 148 11.00 1.22 -2.77
C ASP A 148 12.32 1.47 -2.01
N PRO A 149 13.31 0.55 -2.01
CA PRO A 149 14.71 0.72 -1.60
C PRO A 149 15.50 1.94 -2.15
N GLY A 150 15.23 2.43 -3.37
CA GLY A 150 16.09 3.41 -4.09
C GLY A 150 15.70 4.91 -4.07
N THR A 151 14.46 5.26 -3.74
CA THR A 151 13.93 6.64 -3.74
C THR A 151 14.68 7.63 -2.83
N SER A 152 15.15 8.73 -3.43
CA SER A 152 15.54 9.96 -2.72
C SER A 152 14.29 10.67 -2.20
N LEU A 153 14.18 10.85 -0.88
CA LEU A 153 13.06 11.56 -0.26
C LEU A 153 13.20 13.08 -0.45
N PRO A 154 12.22 13.80 -1.04
CA PRO A 154 11.96 15.16 -0.61
C PRO A 154 11.30 15.07 0.77
N LEU A 155 12.07 15.27 1.82
CA LEU A 155 11.50 15.59 3.13
C LEU A 155 10.75 16.92 2.97
N PRO A 156 9.47 17.05 3.38
CA PRO A 156 8.83 18.35 3.44
C PRO A 156 9.52 19.17 4.52
N SER A 157 10.54 19.92 4.13
CA SER A 157 11.05 21.04 4.90
C SER A 157 10.02 22.15 4.77
N LEU A 158 9.20 22.36 5.80
CA LEU A 158 8.29 23.51 5.82
C LEU A 158 9.04 24.87 5.83
N PHE A 159 10.39 24.90 5.79
CA PHE A 159 11.18 26.14 5.82
C PHE A 159 12.46 26.19 4.96
N ARG A 160 12.64 25.36 3.92
CA ARG A 160 13.73 25.56 2.92
C ARG A 160 13.28 25.27 1.50
N LYS A 161 13.60 26.20 0.58
CA LYS A 161 13.21 26.19 -0.84
C LYS A 161 13.87 25.12 -1.72
N GLN A 162 14.74 24.26 -1.19
CA GLN A 162 15.34 23.16 -1.94
C GLN A 162 15.51 21.91 -1.06
N PRO A 163 15.10 20.71 -1.52
CA PRO A 163 15.38 19.46 -0.84
C PRO A 163 16.87 19.09 -1.00
N GLU A 164 17.56 18.82 0.10
CA GLU A 164 18.91 18.24 0.07
C GLU A 164 18.81 16.75 -0.32
N LYS A 165 19.61 16.34 -1.32
CA LYS A 165 19.73 14.94 -1.76
C LYS A 165 20.55 14.14 -0.76
N LEU A 166 20.08 12.95 -0.39
CA LEU A 166 20.83 11.95 0.37
C LEU A 166 21.13 10.78 -0.55
N ASP A 167 22.34 10.74 -1.11
CA ASP A 167 22.84 9.65 -1.94
C ASP A 167 23.24 8.48 -1.04
N ARG A 168 22.46 7.38 -1.05
CA ARG A 168 22.79 6.15 -0.32
C ARG A 168 23.81 5.26 -1.07
N GLU A 169 24.12 5.56 -2.33
CA GLU A 169 25.02 4.75 -3.17
C GLU A 169 26.52 5.11 -3.03
N ALA A 170 26.87 6.16 -2.31
CA ALA A 170 28.22 6.72 -2.36
C ALA A 170 29.30 5.96 -1.56
N ASN A 171 28.97 4.88 -0.83
CA ASN A 171 30.01 4.14 -0.08
C ASN A 171 29.74 2.62 0.03
N PRO A 172 30.30 1.79 -0.87
CA PRO A 172 30.16 0.33 -0.86
C PRO A 172 30.70 -0.34 0.41
N GLU A 173 31.66 0.26 1.11
CA GLU A 173 32.15 -0.27 2.39
C GLU A 173 31.19 0.02 3.57
N GLU A 174 30.16 0.85 3.37
CA GLU A 174 29.02 1.00 4.28
C GLU A 174 27.79 0.16 3.84
N SER A 175 27.90 -0.62 2.76
CA SER A 175 26.77 -1.33 2.13
C SER A 175 26.35 -2.65 2.78
N ASP A 176 26.85 -2.95 3.99
CA ASP A 176 26.28 -3.99 4.88
C ASP A 176 24.88 -3.60 5.44
N ARG A 177 24.24 -2.57 4.86
CA ARG A 177 22.94 -2.00 5.21
C ARG A 177 21.85 -2.39 4.20
N VAL A 178 21.86 -3.62 3.70
CA VAL A 178 20.69 -4.17 3.01
C VAL A 178 19.63 -4.43 4.09
N LEU A 179 18.62 -3.58 4.13
CA LEU A 179 17.52 -3.64 5.09
C LEU A 179 16.54 -4.74 4.70
N ASP A 180 16.03 -5.49 5.68
CA ASP A 180 14.77 -6.21 5.54
C ASP A 180 13.60 -5.22 5.73
N TYR A 181 12.75 -5.10 4.70
CA TYR A 181 11.68 -4.08 4.56
C TYR A 181 10.33 -4.51 5.10
N PHE A 182 9.82 -3.87 6.16
CA PHE A 182 8.42 -4.09 6.53
C PHE A 182 7.55 -3.28 5.54
N PRO A 183 6.80 -3.89 4.61
CA PRO A 183 6.10 -3.12 3.60
C PRO A 183 4.90 -2.44 4.25
N VAL A 184 4.67 -1.18 3.92
CA VAL A 184 3.48 -0.45 4.38
C VAL A 184 2.81 0.13 3.16
N VAL A 185 1.50 -0.09 3.08
CA VAL A 185 0.63 0.47 2.07
C VAL A 185 -0.08 1.66 2.69
N CYS A 186 0.09 2.86 2.14
CA CYS A 186 -0.72 3.99 2.57
C CYS A 186 -2.12 3.92 1.95
N LEU A 187 -3.14 4.33 2.70
CA LEU A 187 -4.52 4.48 2.25
C LEU A 187 -4.97 5.92 2.54
N PRO A 188 -5.44 6.67 1.53
CA PRO A 188 -6.05 7.97 1.73
C PRO A 188 -7.23 7.89 2.71
N SER A 189 -7.39 8.90 3.56
CA SER A 189 -8.47 8.90 4.58
C SER A 189 -9.87 8.86 3.98
N ASN A 190 -10.07 9.42 2.79
CA ASN A 190 -11.36 9.32 2.08
C ASN A 190 -11.61 7.89 1.57
N LEU A 191 -10.57 7.21 1.07
CA LEU A 191 -10.70 5.83 0.61
C LEU A 191 -10.98 4.89 1.77
N ALA A 192 -10.52 5.18 3.00
CA ALA A 192 -10.86 4.40 4.20
C ALA A 192 -12.38 4.22 4.41
N ARG A 193 -13.21 5.12 3.85
CA ARG A 193 -14.68 5.08 3.92
C ARG A 193 -15.36 4.57 2.65
N SER A 194 -14.59 4.18 1.64
CA SER A 194 -15.08 3.77 0.32
C SER A 194 -14.45 2.43 -0.10
N PRO A 195 -14.89 1.30 0.51
CA PRO A 195 -14.29 -0.01 0.28
C PRO A 195 -14.43 -0.54 -1.15
N GLU A 196 -15.30 0.05 -1.97
CA GLU A 196 -15.34 -0.17 -3.42
C GLU A 196 -14.04 0.25 -4.14
N PHE A 197 -13.22 1.10 -3.53
CA PHE A 197 -11.90 1.49 -4.03
C PHE A 197 -10.74 0.75 -3.37
N TYR A 198 -11.00 -0.12 -2.39
CA TYR A 198 -9.95 -0.96 -1.82
C TYR A 198 -9.25 -1.85 -2.84
N PRO A 199 -9.83 -2.29 -3.98
CA PRO A 199 -9.08 -2.99 -5.03
C PRO A 199 -7.81 -2.24 -5.47
N LEU A 200 -7.73 -0.91 -5.31
CA LEU A 200 -6.51 -0.14 -5.58
C LEU A 200 -5.33 -0.52 -4.67
N LEU A 201 -5.58 -1.01 -3.46
CA LEU A 201 -4.55 -1.50 -2.56
C LEU A 201 -3.79 -2.70 -3.18
N SER A 202 -4.39 -3.43 -4.11
CA SER A 202 -3.71 -4.53 -4.80
C SER A 202 -2.61 -4.06 -5.75
N HIS A 203 -2.70 -2.84 -6.27
CA HIS A 203 -1.59 -2.22 -7.02
C HIS A 203 -0.38 -2.03 -6.10
N GLU A 204 -0.67 -1.49 -4.91
CA GLU A 204 0.34 -1.28 -3.89
C GLU A 204 0.96 -2.62 -3.44
N VAL A 205 0.15 -3.64 -3.18
CA VAL A 205 0.64 -5.02 -2.97
C VAL A 205 1.59 -5.46 -4.09
N GLY A 206 1.29 -5.14 -5.35
CA GLY A 206 2.16 -5.43 -6.48
C GLY A 206 3.55 -4.80 -6.40
N HIS A 207 3.66 -3.56 -5.94
CA HIS A 207 4.95 -2.94 -5.65
C HIS A 207 5.69 -3.62 -4.50
N ALA A 208 4.97 -4.13 -3.49
CA ALA A 208 5.60 -4.83 -2.37
C ALA A 208 6.16 -6.18 -2.83
N VAL A 209 5.40 -6.89 -3.65
CA VAL A 209 5.80 -8.15 -4.27
C VAL A 209 7.02 -7.93 -5.16
N ASP A 210 7.02 -6.90 -6.02
CA ASP A 210 8.16 -6.56 -6.87
C ASP A 210 9.42 -6.24 -6.06
N SER A 211 9.29 -5.46 -4.99
CA SER A 211 10.42 -5.12 -4.12
C SER A 211 11.00 -6.34 -3.41
N THR A 212 10.17 -7.36 -3.16
CA THR A 212 10.57 -8.62 -2.51
C THR A 212 11.21 -9.58 -3.51
N LEU A 213 10.66 -9.69 -4.72
CA LEU A 213 11.01 -10.73 -5.68
C LEU A 213 11.88 -10.24 -6.86
N GLY A 214 12.02 -8.93 -7.03
CA GLY A 214 12.81 -8.32 -8.12
C GLY A 214 12.26 -8.60 -9.53
N TRP A 215 10.96 -8.82 -9.66
CA TRP A 215 10.33 -9.29 -10.91
C TRP A 215 10.41 -8.28 -12.05
N SER A 216 10.29 -6.98 -11.78
CA SER A 216 10.42 -5.93 -12.80
C SER A 216 11.78 -6.01 -13.51
N GLY A 217 12.86 -6.23 -12.76
CA GLY A 217 14.20 -6.45 -13.32
C GLY A 217 14.32 -7.75 -14.12
N GLU A 218 13.68 -8.84 -13.69
CA GLU A 218 13.61 -10.09 -14.46
C GLU A 218 12.86 -9.91 -15.79
N ILE A 219 11.69 -9.30 -15.75
CA ILE A 219 10.86 -9.06 -16.94
C ILE A 219 11.63 -8.17 -17.94
N LEU A 220 12.29 -7.11 -17.47
CA LEU A 220 13.09 -6.24 -18.33
C LEU A 220 14.27 -6.98 -19.00
N ARG A 221 14.88 -7.96 -18.31
CA ARG A 221 15.91 -8.82 -18.93
C ARG A 221 15.33 -9.66 -20.07
N LYS A 222 14.14 -10.23 -19.89
CA LYS A 222 13.42 -10.99 -20.94
C LYS A 222 13.03 -10.11 -22.13
N LEU A 223 12.76 -8.82 -21.89
CA LEU A 223 12.42 -7.82 -22.92
C LEU A 223 13.62 -7.07 -23.51
N SER A 224 14.85 -7.54 -23.26
CA SER A 224 16.08 -6.82 -23.61
C SER A 224 16.26 -6.46 -25.08
N ALA A 225 15.65 -7.24 -25.99
CA ALA A 225 15.68 -7.01 -27.44
C ALA A 225 14.57 -6.08 -27.97
N SER A 226 13.69 -5.57 -27.10
CA SER A 226 12.58 -4.71 -27.52
C SER A 226 13.08 -3.34 -28.00
N LYS A 227 12.56 -2.87 -29.14
CA LYS A 227 12.80 -1.51 -29.64
C LYS A 227 12.12 -0.41 -28.81
N LEU A 228 11.29 -0.81 -27.83
CA LEU A 228 10.53 0.08 -26.94
C LEU A 228 11.07 0.04 -25.50
N ARG A 229 12.32 -0.42 -25.33
CA ARG A 229 12.94 -0.67 -24.03
C ARG A 229 12.90 0.52 -23.08
N ASP A 230 13.11 1.74 -23.57
CA ASP A 230 13.12 2.94 -22.72
C ASP A 230 11.77 3.18 -22.03
N PHE A 231 10.66 2.91 -22.74
CA PHE A 231 9.32 2.96 -22.15
C PHE A 231 9.13 1.85 -21.12
N TRP A 232 9.53 0.61 -21.46
CA TRP A 232 9.38 -0.52 -20.55
C TRP A 232 10.19 -0.34 -19.28
N GLN A 233 11.43 0.13 -19.39
CA GLN A 233 12.28 0.39 -18.22
C GLN A 233 11.64 1.41 -17.28
N SER A 234 11.01 2.44 -17.84
CA SER A 234 10.38 3.50 -17.05
C SER A 234 9.05 3.06 -16.44
N TRP A 235 8.30 2.17 -17.09
CA TRP A 235 6.93 1.82 -16.72
C TRP A 235 6.76 0.43 -16.09
N MET A 236 7.78 -0.43 -16.12
CA MET A 236 7.62 -1.85 -15.77
C MET A 236 7.05 -2.05 -14.36
N ARG A 237 7.52 -1.26 -13.40
CA ARG A 237 7.07 -1.38 -12.00
C ARG A 237 5.58 -1.09 -11.85
N GLU A 238 5.07 -0.10 -12.57
CA GLU A 238 3.66 0.26 -12.60
C GLU A 238 2.81 -0.79 -13.34
N MET A 239 3.28 -1.27 -14.50
CA MET A 239 2.58 -2.31 -15.26
C MET A 239 2.52 -3.64 -14.50
N LEU A 240 3.60 -3.99 -13.80
CA LEU A 240 3.65 -5.16 -12.93
C LEU A 240 2.67 -4.99 -11.76
N ALA A 241 2.69 -3.83 -11.10
CA ALA A 241 1.79 -3.53 -10.00
C ALA A 241 0.31 -3.60 -10.43
N ASP A 242 -0.03 -3.07 -11.60
CA ASP A 242 -1.36 -3.20 -12.21
C ASP A 242 -1.76 -4.66 -12.47
N PHE A 243 -0.83 -5.45 -12.99
CA PHE A 243 -1.10 -6.84 -13.31
C PHE A 243 -1.26 -7.70 -12.06
N VAL A 244 -0.49 -7.41 -10.99
CA VAL A 244 -0.73 -7.96 -9.66
C VAL A 244 -2.09 -7.49 -9.13
N GLY A 245 -2.44 -6.21 -9.32
CA GLY A 245 -3.76 -5.65 -9.01
C GLY A 245 -4.89 -6.48 -9.61
N LEU A 246 -4.79 -6.76 -10.90
CA LEU A 246 -5.74 -7.60 -11.65
C LEU A 246 -5.73 -9.06 -11.15
N ALA A 247 -4.56 -9.61 -10.83
CA ALA A 247 -4.44 -10.98 -10.36
C ALA A 247 -5.03 -11.18 -8.95
N VAL A 248 -4.92 -10.18 -8.07
CA VAL A 248 -5.41 -10.24 -6.69
C VAL A 248 -6.89 -9.89 -6.59
N SER A 249 -7.33 -8.85 -7.31
CA SER A 249 -8.68 -8.28 -7.18
C SER A 249 -9.57 -8.47 -8.40
N GLY A 250 -9.09 -9.15 -9.45
CA GLY A 250 -9.87 -9.33 -10.68
C GLY A 250 -10.20 -8.00 -11.36
N GLU A 251 -11.29 -7.99 -12.12
CA GLU A 251 -11.74 -6.81 -12.86
C GLU A 251 -12.12 -5.61 -11.97
N ALA A 252 -12.44 -5.86 -10.69
CA ALA A 252 -12.73 -4.80 -9.74
C ALA A 252 -11.55 -3.84 -9.53
N PHE A 253 -10.31 -4.30 -9.73
CA PHE A 253 -9.15 -3.41 -9.75
C PHE A 253 -9.25 -2.37 -10.86
N ALA A 254 -9.56 -2.80 -12.09
CA ALA A 254 -9.68 -1.90 -13.23
C ALA A 254 -10.89 -0.96 -13.09
N LEU A 255 -11.99 -1.43 -12.50
CA LEU A 255 -13.15 -0.61 -12.14
C LEU A 255 -12.76 0.48 -11.12
N ALA A 256 -12.09 0.11 -10.04
CA ALA A 256 -11.66 1.06 -9.01
C ALA A 256 -10.66 2.09 -9.57
N LEU A 257 -9.71 1.67 -10.41
CA LEU A 257 -8.78 2.56 -11.09
C LEU A 257 -9.51 3.52 -12.03
N HIS A 258 -10.46 3.02 -12.81
CA HIS A 258 -11.28 3.85 -13.69
C HIS A 258 -12.05 4.93 -12.91
N GLY A 259 -12.70 4.55 -11.79
CA GLY A 259 -13.41 5.48 -10.93
C GLY A 259 -12.47 6.52 -10.30
N TYR A 260 -11.30 6.09 -9.83
CA TYR A 260 -10.30 6.96 -9.20
C TYR A 260 -9.77 8.02 -10.16
N VAL A 261 -9.45 7.63 -11.39
CA VAL A 261 -8.84 8.54 -12.39
C VAL A 261 -9.85 9.35 -13.20
N ARG A 262 -11.16 9.14 -13.00
CA ARG A 262 -12.22 9.87 -13.70
C ARG A 262 -12.10 11.39 -13.53
N TYR A 263 -11.62 11.83 -12.38
CA TYR A 263 -11.50 13.26 -12.01
C TYR A 263 -10.10 13.83 -12.20
N MET A 264 -9.13 13.00 -12.63
CA MET A 264 -7.78 13.48 -12.91
C MET A 264 -7.73 14.12 -14.30
N GLY A 265 -7.13 15.30 -14.40
CA GLY A 265 -6.81 15.93 -15.67
C GLY A 265 -5.96 14.98 -16.51
N VAL A 266 -6.44 14.62 -17.70
CA VAL A 266 -5.83 13.55 -18.47
C VAL A 266 -4.71 14.07 -19.36
N THR A 267 -3.46 13.68 -19.06
CA THR A 267 -2.34 13.92 -19.96
C THR A 267 -2.24 12.78 -20.97
N ARG A 268 -2.51 13.07 -22.24
CA ARG A 268 -2.34 12.12 -23.35
C ARG A 268 -0.91 12.03 -23.87
N GLU A 269 0.00 12.78 -23.28
CA GLU A 269 1.40 12.76 -23.67
C GLU A 269 2.00 11.40 -23.29
N ILE A 270 2.55 10.72 -24.31
CA ILE A 270 3.21 9.44 -24.14
C ILE A 270 4.71 9.70 -24.26
N THR A 271 5.41 9.56 -23.13
CA THR A 271 6.84 9.79 -23.04
C THR A 271 7.52 8.77 -22.13
N ALA A 272 8.70 8.31 -22.54
CA ALA A 272 9.53 7.44 -21.72
C ALA A 272 10.17 8.20 -20.54
N ALA A 273 10.12 9.54 -20.53
CA ALA A 273 10.58 10.33 -19.38
C ALA A 273 9.62 10.26 -18.19
N SER A 274 8.36 9.85 -18.41
CA SER A 274 7.39 9.62 -17.35
C SER A 274 7.61 8.24 -16.74
N SER A 275 7.58 8.14 -15.41
CA SER A 275 7.55 6.86 -14.69
C SER A 275 6.23 6.09 -14.87
N TYR A 276 5.23 6.70 -15.50
CA TYR A 276 3.90 6.13 -15.68
C TYR A 276 3.50 6.09 -17.17
N PRO A 277 2.87 4.99 -17.63
CA PRO A 277 2.09 5.03 -18.85
C PRO A 277 0.99 6.09 -18.73
N GLY A 278 0.64 6.73 -19.84
CA GLY A 278 -0.54 7.60 -19.90
C GLY A 278 -1.80 6.83 -19.49
N ILE A 279 -2.72 7.49 -18.77
CA ILE A 279 -3.81 6.79 -18.10
C ILE A 279 -4.74 6.03 -19.06
N GLU A 280 -5.07 6.59 -20.23
CA GLU A 280 -5.88 5.84 -21.20
C GLU A 280 -5.15 4.61 -21.74
N LEU A 281 -3.83 4.70 -21.91
CA LEU A 281 -3.03 3.55 -22.33
C LEU A 281 -3.02 2.47 -21.25
N ARG A 282 -2.87 2.86 -19.98
CA ARG A 282 -2.94 1.97 -18.81
C ARG A 282 -4.30 1.27 -18.71
N LEU A 283 -5.40 2.02 -18.85
CA LEU A 283 -6.76 1.45 -18.86
C LEU A 283 -6.99 0.51 -20.06
N ALA A 284 -6.45 0.83 -21.24
CA ALA A 284 -6.56 -0.04 -22.42
C ALA A 284 -5.77 -1.35 -22.24
N MET A 285 -4.58 -1.30 -21.63
CA MET A 285 -3.80 -2.50 -21.31
C MET A 285 -4.54 -3.41 -20.33
N LEU A 286 -5.15 -2.84 -19.27
CA LEU A 286 -5.97 -3.59 -18.32
C LEU A 286 -7.22 -4.19 -18.98
N ARG A 287 -7.91 -3.41 -19.81
CA ARG A 287 -9.04 -3.91 -20.60
C ARG A 287 -8.63 -5.09 -21.46
N ASP A 288 -7.49 -5.02 -22.13
CA ASP A 288 -7.01 -6.09 -22.99
C ASP A 288 -6.61 -7.35 -22.22
N ALA A 289 -6.03 -7.18 -21.03
CA ALA A 289 -5.74 -8.30 -20.13
C ALA A 289 -7.05 -8.98 -19.68
N ILE A 290 -8.06 -8.21 -19.26
CA ILE A 290 -9.38 -8.75 -18.90
C ILE A 290 -10.02 -9.49 -20.08
N ALA A 291 -10.05 -8.88 -21.26
CA ALA A 291 -10.68 -9.45 -22.45
C ALA A 291 -10.02 -10.77 -22.90
N LYS A 292 -8.76 -11.02 -22.54
CA LYS A 292 -8.07 -12.28 -22.83
C LYS A 292 -8.63 -13.46 -22.03
N TYR A 293 -9.14 -13.22 -20.82
CA TYR A 293 -9.60 -14.27 -19.92
C TYR A 293 -11.12 -14.31 -19.74
N ASP A 294 -11.80 -13.22 -20.11
CA ASP A 294 -13.25 -13.09 -20.09
C ASP A 294 -13.93 -14.09 -21.07
N ARG A 295 -15.11 -14.58 -20.67
CA ARG A 295 -15.97 -15.47 -21.47
C ARG A 295 -16.91 -14.71 -22.41
N GLY A 296 -16.84 -13.38 -22.43
CA GLY A 296 -17.41 -12.55 -23.49
C GLY A 296 -18.53 -11.61 -23.06
N ASP A 297 -18.65 -11.23 -21.79
CA ASP A 297 -19.61 -10.20 -21.37
C ASP A 297 -19.25 -9.43 -20.08
N CYS A 298 -17.95 -9.26 -19.77
CA CYS A 298 -17.49 -8.52 -18.60
C CYS A 298 -18.04 -7.07 -18.59
N PRO A 299 -18.86 -6.67 -17.59
CA PRO A 299 -19.38 -5.31 -17.47
C PRO A 299 -18.28 -4.25 -17.36
N VAL A 300 -17.19 -4.57 -16.64
CA VAL A 300 -16.05 -3.66 -16.48
C VAL A 300 -15.33 -3.43 -17.81
N ALA A 301 -15.14 -4.46 -18.62
CA ALA A 301 -14.51 -4.32 -19.93
C ALA A 301 -15.33 -3.38 -20.85
N ARG A 302 -16.67 -3.51 -20.85
CA ARG A 302 -17.56 -2.59 -21.59
C ARG A 302 -17.45 -1.15 -21.09
N LEU A 303 -17.41 -0.95 -19.78
CA LEU A 303 -17.25 0.39 -19.18
C LEU A 303 -15.91 1.03 -19.61
N LEU A 304 -14.84 0.25 -19.63
CA LEU A 304 -13.54 0.71 -20.12
C LEU A 304 -13.57 1.02 -21.61
N ASP A 305 -14.22 0.19 -22.43
CA ASP A 305 -14.42 0.45 -23.86
C ASP A 305 -15.15 1.77 -24.09
N ASP A 306 -16.25 2.03 -23.38
CA ASP A 306 -16.98 3.30 -23.46
C ASP A 306 -16.11 4.50 -23.08
N ARG A 307 -15.29 4.36 -22.03
CA ARG A 307 -14.36 5.41 -21.61
C ARG A 307 -13.30 5.69 -22.67
N LEU A 308 -12.70 4.65 -23.23
CA LEU A 308 -11.65 4.74 -24.24
C LEU A 308 -12.21 5.30 -25.55
N ASN A 309 -13.41 4.89 -25.95
CA ASN A 309 -14.12 5.43 -27.11
C ASN A 309 -14.41 6.93 -26.95
N LYS A 310 -14.84 7.37 -25.76
CA LYS A 310 -15.02 8.79 -25.44
C LYS A 310 -13.72 9.58 -25.44
N ALA A 311 -12.59 8.95 -25.08
CA ALA A 311 -11.29 9.58 -25.20
C ALA A 311 -10.87 9.75 -26.68
N GLY A 312 -11.33 8.87 -27.56
CA GLY A 312 -10.98 8.90 -28.98
C GLY A 312 -9.71 8.11 -29.26
N GLU A 313 -9.20 8.22 -30.49
CA GLU A 313 -8.12 7.34 -30.93
C GLU A 313 -6.77 7.64 -30.27
N PHE A 314 -6.05 6.58 -29.92
CA PHE A 314 -4.65 6.68 -29.52
C PHE A 314 -3.79 7.26 -30.63
N SER A 315 -2.74 8.01 -30.24
CA SER A 315 -1.67 8.40 -31.15
C SER A 315 -1.02 7.16 -31.80
N LYS A 316 -0.32 7.36 -32.92
CA LYS A 316 0.42 6.27 -33.58
C LYS A 316 1.37 5.53 -32.62
N GLU A 317 2.04 6.26 -31.74
CA GLU A 317 2.93 5.67 -30.74
C GLU A 317 2.15 4.91 -29.67
N GLY A 318 1.01 5.44 -29.20
CA GLY A 318 0.13 4.72 -28.25
C GLY A 318 -0.41 3.41 -28.81
N LYS A 319 -0.84 3.40 -30.08
CA LYS A 319 -1.26 2.17 -30.78
C LYS A 319 -0.11 1.15 -30.83
N LYS A 320 1.09 1.60 -31.20
CA LYS A 320 2.30 0.75 -31.25
C LYS A 320 2.68 0.17 -29.88
N LEU A 321 2.63 0.97 -28.82
CA LEU A 321 2.90 0.53 -27.45
C LEU A 321 1.86 -0.47 -26.96
N ARG A 322 0.56 -0.24 -27.20
CA ARG A 322 -0.51 -1.19 -26.86
C ARG A 322 -0.33 -2.53 -27.57
N THR A 323 -0.03 -2.51 -28.88
CA THR A 323 0.25 -3.74 -29.64
C THR A 323 1.48 -4.47 -29.12
N ALA A 324 2.56 -3.76 -28.81
CA ALA A 324 3.76 -4.36 -28.26
C ALA A 324 3.55 -4.91 -26.84
N TYR A 325 2.73 -4.24 -26.02
CA TYR A 325 2.34 -4.76 -24.72
C TYR A 325 1.65 -6.11 -24.83
N LEU A 326 0.61 -6.21 -25.67
CA LEU A 326 -0.13 -7.47 -25.88
C LEU A 326 0.75 -8.61 -26.39
N LYS A 327 1.65 -8.29 -27.31
CA LYS A 327 2.50 -9.28 -27.99
C LYS A 327 3.67 -9.73 -27.13
N ASP A 328 4.35 -8.78 -26.49
CA ASP A 328 5.68 -9.00 -25.91
C ASP A 328 5.66 -8.93 -24.37
N VAL A 329 4.89 -8.00 -23.78
CA VAL A 329 4.93 -7.74 -22.31
C VAL A 329 3.96 -8.62 -21.54
N LEU A 330 2.69 -8.65 -21.95
CA LEU A 330 1.63 -9.40 -21.26
C LEU A 330 1.97 -10.91 -21.11
N PRO A 331 2.49 -11.61 -22.14
CA PRO A 331 2.88 -13.02 -21.98
C PRO A 331 3.99 -13.24 -20.94
N VAL A 332 4.92 -12.29 -20.83
CA VAL A 332 6.01 -12.38 -19.85
C VAL A 332 5.50 -12.11 -18.43
N LEU A 333 4.55 -11.17 -18.27
CA LEU A 333 3.86 -10.95 -17.00
C LEU A 333 3.10 -12.20 -16.56
N GLU A 334 2.28 -12.79 -17.43
CA GLU A 334 1.55 -14.03 -17.17
C GLU A 334 2.46 -15.15 -16.69
N GLN A 335 3.57 -15.37 -17.42
CA GLN A 335 4.54 -16.40 -17.08
C GLN A 335 5.20 -16.14 -15.72
N THR A 336 5.54 -14.88 -15.44
CA THR A 336 6.26 -14.51 -14.20
C THR A 336 5.36 -14.68 -12.97
N LEU A 337 4.08 -14.30 -13.07
CA LEU A 337 3.10 -14.45 -11.99
C LEU A 337 2.53 -15.88 -11.89
N LYS A 338 2.90 -16.79 -12.80
CA LYS A 338 2.27 -18.11 -12.96
C LYS A 338 0.74 -18.02 -13.05
N PHE A 339 0.26 -16.98 -13.73
CA PHE A 339 -1.16 -16.70 -13.84
C PHE A 339 -1.85 -17.79 -14.67
N THR A 340 -2.90 -18.41 -14.13
CA THR A 340 -3.70 -19.41 -14.83
C THR A 340 -5.10 -18.89 -15.12
N PRO A 341 -5.57 -18.93 -16.39
CA PRO A 341 -6.92 -18.49 -16.75
C PRO A 341 -8.01 -19.21 -15.96
N GLU A 342 -7.83 -20.50 -15.66
CA GLU A 342 -8.83 -21.31 -14.96
C GLU A 342 -9.04 -20.86 -13.51
N ALA A 343 -7.95 -20.56 -12.79
CA ALA A 343 -8.04 -20.09 -11.41
C ALA A 343 -8.69 -18.70 -11.37
N TRP A 344 -8.27 -17.81 -12.26
CA TRP A 344 -8.86 -16.47 -12.37
C TRP A 344 -10.36 -16.53 -12.69
N GLN A 345 -10.78 -17.34 -13.66
CA GLN A 345 -12.19 -17.49 -14.01
C GLN A 345 -13.04 -18.03 -12.85
N ASN A 346 -12.49 -18.94 -12.05
CA ASN A 346 -13.19 -19.49 -10.90
C ASN A 346 -13.37 -18.45 -9.79
N GLU A 347 -12.32 -17.68 -9.48
CA GLU A 347 -12.37 -16.56 -8.53
C GLU A 347 -13.33 -15.47 -9.00
N GLN A 348 -13.30 -15.14 -10.29
CA GLN A 348 -14.17 -14.16 -10.91
C GLN A 348 -15.64 -14.58 -10.82
N THR A 349 -15.96 -15.83 -11.15
CA THR A 349 -17.33 -16.37 -11.04
C THR A 349 -17.86 -16.27 -9.61
N GLN A 350 -17.03 -16.60 -8.60
CA GLN A 350 -17.42 -16.50 -7.18
C GLN A 350 -17.64 -15.05 -6.75
N THR A 351 -16.80 -14.15 -7.25
CA THR A 351 -16.88 -12.71 -6.97
C THR A 351 -18.16 -12.11 -7.57
N GLU A 352 -18.48 -12.43 -8.82
CA GLU A 352 -19.70 -12.00 -9.52
C GLU A 352 -20.97 -12.57 -8.87
N GLU A 353 -20.97 -13.85 -8.49
CA GLU A 353 -22.11 -14.46 -7.80
C GLU A 353 -22.39 -13.73 -6.48
N LEU A 354 -21.33 -13.43 -5.72
CA LEU A 354 -21.45 -12.67 -4.48
C LEU A 354 -21.92 -11.24 -4.77
N ALA A 355 -21.32 -10.54 -5.74
CA ALA A 355 -21.71 -9.19 -6.14
C ALA A 355 -23.20 -9.09 -6.47
N GLY A 356 -23.72 -10.01 -7.28
CA GLY A 356 -25.14 -10.03 -7.64
C GLY A 356 -26.07 -10.27 -6.43
N LYS A 357 -25.63 -11.05 -5.43
CA LYS A 357 -26.39 -11.21 -4.17
C LYS A 357 -26.41 -9.92 -3.35
N LEU A 358 -25.26 -9.24 -3.26
CA LEU A 358 -25.14 -7.95 -2.57
C LEU A 358 -25.99 -6.87 -3.26
N GLY A 359 -25.90 -6.76 -4.59
CA GLY A 359 -26.61 -5.74 -5.38
C GLY A 359 -28.13 -5.84 -5.33
N ARG A 360 -28.69 -7.06 -5.19
CA ARG A 360 -30.13 -7.30 -5.03
C ARG A 360 -30.66 -7.05 -3.62
N GLY A 361 -29.81 -6.64 -2.68
CA GLY A 361 -30.17 -6.53 -1.26
C GLY A 361 -30.44 -7.88 -0.59
N ALA A 362 -30.07 -9.00 -1.24
CA ALA A 362 -30.30 -10.34 -0.72
C ALA A 362 -29.30 -10.69 0.40
N ALA A 363 -28.18 -9.98 0.53
CA ALA A 363 -27.17 -10.25 1.55
C ALA A 363 -27.52 -9.74 2.97
N ASP A 364 -28.79 -9.46 3.24
CA ASP A 364 -29.26 -9.07 4.58
C ASP A 364 -29.30 -10.24 5.57
N THR A 365 -29.21 -11.49 5.10
CA THR A 365 -29.14 -12.67 5.96
C THR A 365 -27.81 -13.39 5.86
N LYS A 366 -27.34 -13.97 6.98
CA LYS A 366 -26.16 -14.85 7.02
C LYS A 366 -26.27 -16.05 6.07
N ALA A 367 -27.48 -16.44 5.66
CA ALA A 367 -27.71 -17.57 4.77
C ALA A 367 -27.31 -17.28 3.31
N ASP A 368 -27.25 -16.00 2.93
CA ASP A 368 -26.94 -15.56 1.56
C ASP A 368 -25.44 -15.32 1.35
N LEU A 369 -24.66 -15.30 2.43
CA LEU A 369 -23.20 -15.15 2.40
C LEU A 369 -22.52 -16.49 2.04
N PRO A 370 -21.29 -16.45 1.48
CA PRO A 370 -20.56 -17.66 1.12
C PRO A 370 -20.41 -18.60 2.32
N THR A 371 -20.71 -19.88 2.12
CA THR A 371 -20.52 -20.92 3.14
C THR A 371 -19.07 -21.41 3.24
N ARG A 372 -18.25 -21.09 2.24
CA ARG A 372 -16.81 -21.32 2.21
C ARG A 372 -16.08 -19.98 2.21
N PRO A 373 -14.93 -19.87 2.90
CA PRO A 373 -14.17 -18.63 2.89
C PRO A 373 -13.63 -18.35 1.49
N LEU A 374 -13.88 -17.13 1.00
CA LEU A 374 -13.17 -16.56 -0.14
C LEU A 374 -11.88 -15.88 0.36
N PRO A 375 -10.81 -15.83 -0.47
CA PRO A 375 -9.71 -14.91 -0.22
C PRO A 375 -10.22 -13.49 0.00
N PHE A 376 -9.70 -12.82 1.00
CA PHE A 376 -10.23 -11.54 1.47
C PHE A 376 -10.29 -10.45 0.39
N PRO A 377 -9.28 -10.31 -0.50
CA PRO A 377 -9.36 -9.36 -1.61
C PRO A 377 -10.60 -9.50 -2.49
N LEU A 378 -11.18 -10.71 -2.61
CA LEU A 378 -12.37 -10.95 -3.43
C LEU A 378 -13.66 -10.39 -2.80
N TYR A 379 -13.72 -10.22 -1.47
CA TYR A 379 -14.87 -9.54 -0.85
C TYR A 379 -14.94 -8.07 -1.25
N SER A 380 -13.81 -7.38 -1.26
CA SER A 380 -13.75 -5.98 -1.71
C SER A 380 -14.09 -5.88 -3.19
N SER A 381 -13.62 -6.82 -4.02
CA SER A 381 -14.00 -6.91 -5.42
C SER A 381 -15.51 -7.09 -5.61
N ALA A 382 -16.13 -7.99 -4.83
CA ALA A 382 -17.58 -8.20 -4.90
C ALA A 382 -18.37 -6.94 -4.50
N VAL A 383 -17.91 -6.18 -3.50
CA VAL A 383 -18.52 -4.89 -3.12
C VAL A 383 -18.40 -3.87 -4.24
N ALA A 384 -17.23 -3.75 -4.88
CA ALA A 384 -17.02 -2.83 -5.99
C ALA A 384 -17.93 -3.14 -7.19
N LEU A 385 -18.06 -4.42 -7.54
CA LEU A 385 -18.96 -4.87 -8.61
C LEU A 385 -20.44 -4.68 -8.24
N ALA A 386 -20.83 -4.97 -7.01
CA ALA A 386 -22.20 -4.73 -6.54
C ALA A 386 -22.57 -3.24 -6.57
N LYS A 387 -21.61 -2.35 -6.26
CA LYS A 387 -21.79 -0.89 -6.33
C LYS A 387 -21.99 -0.40 -7.76
N LEU A 388 -21.38 -1.08 -8.75
CA LEU A 388 -21.61 -0.81 -10.17
C LEU A 388 -23.05 -1.14 -10.59
N GLU A 389 -23.64 -2.20 -10.02
CA GLU A 389 -25.03 -2.61 -10.31
C GLU A 389 -26.07 -1.80 -9.52
N SER A 390 -25.71 -1.32 -8.33
CA SER A 390 -26.61 -0.61 -7.42
C SER A 390 -25.92 0.61 -6.80
N GLU A 391 -26.19 1.79 -7.36
CA GLU A 391 -25.66 3.07 -6.83
C GLU A 391 -26.11 3.33 -5.38
N GLN A 392 -27.23 2.75 -4.95
CA GLN A 392 -27.77 2.89 -3.59
C GLN A 392 -27.10 1.97 -2.57
N LEU A 393 -26.22 1.07 -2.98
CA LEU A 393 -25.52 0.16 -2.07
C LEU A 393 -24.67 0.96 -1.07
N ASP A 394 -24.90 0.74 0.23
CA ASP A 394 -23.99 1.18 1.28
C ASP A 394 -22.78 0.23 1.32
N SER A 395 -21.77 0.51 0.50
CA SER A 395 -20.57 -0.30 0.38
C SER A 395 -19.88 -0.51 1.74
N LEU A 396 -19.92 0.49 2.62
CA LEU A 396 -19.22 0.47 3.90
C LEU A 396 -19.90 -0.49 4.88
N ASP A 397 -21.23 -0.42 4.99
CA ASP A 397 -21.99 -1.36 5.82
C ASP A 397 -21.84 -2.81 5.31
N VAL A 398 -22.01 -3.02 4.01
CA VAL A 398 -21.90 -4.34 3.38
C VAL A 398 -20.51 -4.93 3.61
N PHE A 399 -19.45 -4.14 3.41
CA PHE A 399 -18.08 -4.61 3.59
C PHE A 399 -17.78 -5.00 5.05
N ARG A 400 -18.29 -4.25 6.04
CA ARG A 400 -18.16 -4.61 7.46
C ARG A 400 -18.87 -5.92 7.81
N ARG A 401 -20.05 -6.17 7.22
CA ARG A 401 -20.78 -7.44 7.37
C ARG A 401 -19.99 -8.60 6.79
N LEU A 402 -19.43 -8.44 5.58
CA LEU A 402 -18.58 -9.44 4.95
C LEU A 402 -17.32 -9.73 5.78
N HIS A 403 -16.65 -8.70 6.30
CA HIS A 403 -15.50 -8.87 7.18
C HIS A 403 -15.86 -9.65 8.45
N THR A 404 -16.97 -9.31 9.10
CA THR A 404 -17.45 -10.02 10.30
C THR A 404 -17.74 -11.49 9.99
N HIS A 405 -18.41 -11.76 8.88
CA HIS A 405 -18.71 -13.12 8.44
C HIS A 405 -17.45 -13.92 8.09
N ALA A 406 -16.50 -13.31 7.37
CA ALA A 406 -15.21 -13.93 7.07
C ALA A 406 -14.44 -14.26 8.35
N ALA A 407 -14.43 -13.35 9.33
CA ALA A 407 -13.81 -13.59 10.64
C ALA A 407 -14.47 -14.76 11.41
N ASP A 408 -15.80 -14.91 11.32
CA ASP A 408 -16.55 -16.01 11.94
C ASP A 408 -16.22 -17.37 11.28
N LEU A 409 -16.02 -17.41 9.95
CA LEU A 409 -15.74 -18.63 9.20
C LEU A 409 -14.26 -19.04 9.27
N HIS A 410 -13.37 -18.10 9.00
CA HIS A 410 -11.94 -18.32 8.89
C HIS A 410 -11.19 -17.01 9.10
N ARG A 411 -10.78 -16.77 10.35
CA ARG A 411 -9.79 -15.73 10.62
C ARG A 411 -8.43 -16.19 10.05
N PRO A 412 -7.73 -15.37 9.25
CA PRO A 412 -6.49 -15.81 8.63
C PRO A 412 -5.41 -16.19 9.65
N ASP A 413 -4.72 -17.32 9.42
CA ASP A 413 -3.74 -17.88 10.37
C ASP A 413 -2.56 -16.94 10.66
N TRP A 414 -2.23 -16.08 9.68
CA TRP A 414 -1.15 -15.11 9.82
C TRP A 414 -1.41 -14.04 10.88
N VAL A 415 -2.67 -13.85 11.30
CA VAL A 415 -3.05 -12.89 12.35
C VAL A 415 -2.37 -13.22 13.69
N GLN A 416 -2.15 -14.51 13.95
CA GLN A 416 -1.49 -15.02 15.17
C GLN A 416 -0.06 -15.49 14.93
N SER A 417 0.38 -15.53 13.67
CA SER A 417 1.69 -16.05 13.33
C SER A 417 2.80 -15.11 13.82
N PRO A 418 3.85 -15.64 14.48
CA PRO A 418 4.97 -14.82 14.89
C PRO A 418 5.71 -14.31 13.66
N SER A 419 5.89 -13.00 13.57
CA SER A 419 6.81 -12.41 12.60
C SER A 419 8.24 -12.84 12.94
N VAL A 420 8.91 -13.50 12.00
CA VAL A 420 10.35 -13.87 12.07
C VAL A 420 11.28 -12.66 11.94
N TRP A 421 10.73 -11.45 11.90
CA TRP A 421 11.44 -10.20 11.69
C TRP A 421 12.13 -9.69 12.96
N GLU A 422 13.36 -9.20 12.79
CA GLU A 422 14.15 -8.55 13.83
C GLU A 422 14.47 -7.09 13.48
N PHE A 423 13.97 -6.14 14.29
CA PHE A 423 14.36 -4.73 14.23
C PHE A 423 15.62 -4.51 15.08
N SER A 424 16.64 -3.93 14.47
CA SER A 424 17.93 -3.58 15.08
C SER A 424 18.24 -2.11 14.79
N VAL A 425 19.22 -1.53 15.48
CA VAL A 425 19.71 -0.16 15.21
C VAL A 425 20.24 -0.01 13.78
N LYS A 426 20.62 -1.11 13.13
CA LYS A 426 21.00 -1.18 11.71
C LYS A 426 19.81 -1.38 10.77
N THR A 427 18.63 -1.74 11.29
CA THR A 427 17.42 -2.13 10.55
C THR A 427 16.18 -1.32 10.96
N ILE A 428 16.36 -0.05 11.32
CA ILE A 428 15.22 0.86 11.54
C ILE A 428 14.58 1.18 10.18
N PRO A 429 13.32 0.81 9.93
CA PRO A 429 12.66 1.11 8.67
C PRO A 429 12.51 2.63 8.51
N THR A 430 12.94 3.14 7.36
CA THR A 430 12.72 4.54 6.98
C THR A 430 11.51 4.63 6.06
N LEU A 431 10.50 5.40 6.47
CA LEU A 431 9.21 5.59 5.78
C LEU A 431 9.40 6.27 4.41
N ARG A 432 8.70 5.80 3.36
CA ARG A 432 8.74 6.42 2.01
C ARG A 432 7.34 6.61 1.41
N PRO A 433 7.03 7.75 0.78
CA PRO A 433 5.85 7.86 -0.08
C PRO A 433 6.13 7.25 -1.46
N THR A 434 5.11 6.65 -2.04
CA THR A 434 5.01 6.40 -3.49
C THR A 434 3.75 7.07 -4.01
N LEU A 435 3.79 7.38 -5.30
CA LEU A 435 2.92 8.35 -5.97
C LEU A 435 3.15 9.82 -5.56
N LEU A 436 4.40 10.30 -5.64
CA LEU A 436 4.63 11.73 -5.89
C LEU A 436 4.66 11.96 -7.42
N ALA A 437 3.98 12.98 -7.89
CA ALA A 437 4.32 13.56 -9.19
C ALA A 437 5.73 14.20 -9.10
N SER A 438 6.33 14.51 -10.25
CA SER A 438 7.68 15.08 -10.36
C SER A 438 7.89 16.40 -9.60
N ASP A 439 6.81 17.04 -9.15
CA ASP A 439 6.79 18.32 -8.42
C ASP A 439 6.70 18.16 -6.89
N GLY A 440 6.50 16.94 -6.36
CA GLY A 440 6.41 16.70 -4.92
C GLY A 440 5.11 17.20 -4.28
N GLU A 441 4.12 17.63 -5.06
CA GLU A 441 2.80 17.98 -4.53
C GLU A 441 1.77 16.85 -4.72
N THR A 442 1.15 16.54 -3.57
CA THR A 442 -0.16 15.93 -3.33
C THR A 442 -0.96 15.39 -4.51
N LYS A 443 -1.17 14.07 -4.55
CA LYS A 443 -2.35 13.46 -5.18
C LYS A 443 -3.44 13.23 -4.13
N VAL A 444 -4.12 14.31 -3.73
CA VAL A 444 -5.40 14.17 -3.02
C VAL A 444 -6.43 13.79 -4.09
N PRO A 445 -7.09 12.62 -4.04
CA PRO A 445 -8.37 12.48 -4.72
C PRO A 445 -9.27 13.65 -4.26
N PRO A 446 -9.81 14.49 -5.15
CA PRO A 446 -10.54 15.69 -4.73
C PRO A 446 -11.63 15.34 -3.70
N LYS A 447 -11.91 16.24 -2.74
CA LYS A 447 -13.05 16.08 -1.80
C LYS A 447 -14.37 15.77 -2.52
N GLU A 448 -14.47 16.12 -3.80
CA GLU A 448 -15.61 15.84 -4.69
C GLU A 448 -15.76 14.37 -5.11
N LEU A 449 -14.81 13.47 -4.83
CA LEU A 449 -15.00 12.01 -5.03
C LEU A 449 -16.08 11.41 -4.10
N LEU A 450 -16.64 12.21 -3.19
CA LEU A 450 -17.70 11.85 -2.23
C LEU A 450 -19.11 12.23 -2.69
N VAL A 451 -19.27 12.72 -3.92
CA VAL A 451 -20.59 13.04 -4.48
C VAL A 451 -20.79 12.21 -5.75
N TYR A 452 -21.60 11.16 -5.63
CA TYR A 452 -22.21 10.47 -6.78
C TYR A 452 -23.30 11.34 -7.41
#